data_AF-A0A7U9SRA2-F1
#
_entry.id   AF-A0A7U9SRA2-F1
#
_cell.length_a   1.000
_cell.length_b   1.000
_cell.length_c   1.000
_cell.angle_alpha   90.00
_cell.angle_beta   90.00
_cell.angle_gamma   90.00
#
_symmetry.space_group_name_H-M   'P 1'
#
loop_
_entity.id
_entity.type
_entity.pdbx_description
1 polymer ?
#
loop_
_entity_poly.entity_id
_entity_poly.type
_entity_poly.pdbx_seq_one_letter_code
_entity_poly.pdbx_strand_id
1 'polypeptide(L)' 'MLKESRLEITADSVAFMRCEFCGTEIRSGRFCPACEVAYHRKKESQMREKMKGFGLETEEERRNRNNKGEKRFLRDE' A
#
# COMPACT_ATOMS: atom_id res chain seq x y z
N MET A 1 4.77 12.52 -0.74
CA MET A 1 5.72 11.41 -0.95
C MET A 1 7.00 11.74 -0.20
N LEU A 2 7.35 10.97 0.83
CA LEU A 2 8.63 11.10 1.52
C LEU A 2 9.71 10.55 0.57
N LYS A 3 10.66 11.37 0.12
CA LYS A 3 11.76 10.94 -0.75
C LYS A 3 12.68 10.02 0.06
N GLU A 4 12.62 8.71 -0.20
CA GLU A 4 13.56 7.75 0.35
C GLU A 4 14.92 7.90 -0.35
N SER A 5 15.72 8.89 0.09
CA SER A 5 17.14 9.01 -0.26
C SER A 5 17.87 9.80 0.82
N ARG A 6 17.82 9.30 2.06
CA ARG A 6 18.42 9.98 3.24
C ARG A 6 19.91 9.68 3.42
N LEU A 7 20.42 8.66 2.72
CA LEU A 7 21.83 8.32 2.66
C LEU A 7 22.22 8.16 1.19
N GLU A 8 23.13 9.01 0.73
CA GLU A 8 23.78 8.95 -0.58
C GLU A 8 25.28 8.89 -0.34
N ILE A 9 25.92 7.89 -0.95
CA ILE A 9 27.35 7.73 -0.96
C ILE A 9 27.91 8.54 -2.14
N THR A 10 28.85 9.43 -1.85
CA THR A 10 29.47 10.30 -2.84
C THR A 10 30.19 9.48 -3.92
N ALA A 11 30.16 9.96 -5.17
CA ALA A 11 30.69 9.23 -6.32
C ALA A 11 32.20 8.93 -6.23
N ASP A 12 32.91 9.67 -5.39
CA ASP A 12 34.36 9.60 -5.18
C ASP A 12 34.76 8.59 -4.10
N SER A 13 33.81 7.92 -3.46
CA SER A 13 34.09 6.93 -2.43
C SER A 13 33.99 5.51 -2.97
N VAL A 14 34.90 4.65 -2.51
CA VAL A 14 34.96 3.22 -2.86
C VAL A 14 33.87 2.40 -2.13
N ALA A 15 33.10 3.05 -1.26
CA ALA A 15 32.05 2.40 -0.49
C ALA A 15 30.80 2.22 -1.36
N PHE A 16 30.21 1.02 -1.30
CA PHE A 16 28.93 0.73 -1.92
C PHE A 16 27.99 0.12 -0.88
N MET A 17 26.72 0.50 -0.91
CA MET A 17 25.67 -0.21 -0.19
C MET A 17 25.20 -1.38 -1.05
N ARG A 18 24.58 -2.39 -0.44
CA ARG A 18 23.98 -3.51 -1.16
C ARG A 18 22.47 -3.42 -1.10
N CYS A 19 21.82 -3.64 -2.25
CA CYS A 19 20.37 -3.79 -2.32
C CYS A 19 19.93 -4.99 -1.47
N GLU A 20 18.99 -4.81 -0.56
CA GLU A 20 18.50 -5.91 0.29
C GLU A 20 17.70 -6.98 -0.46
N PHE A 21 17.27 -6.70 -1.69
CA PHE A 21 16.42 -7.60 -2.48
C PHE A 21 17.20 -8.47 -3.46
N CYS A 22 18.25 -7.90 -4.09
CA CYS A 22 19.03 -8.59 -5.13
C CYS A 22 20.55 -8.56 -4.88
N GLY A 23 21.03 -7.83 -3.88
CA GLY A 23 22.45 -7.75 -3.53
C GLY A 23 23.29 -6.84 -4.43
N THR A 24 22.70 -6.18 -5.44
CA THR A 24 23.44 -5.27 -6.32
C THR A 24 24.00 -4.08 -5.55
N GLU A 25 25.15 -3.59 -5.98
CA GLU A 25 25.79 -2.40 -5.43
C GLU A 25 24.96 -1.14 -5.76
N ILE A 26 24.58 -0.40 -4.73
CA ILE A 26 23.80 0.84 -4.81
C ILE A 26 24.53 1.96 -4.07
N ARG A 27 24.37 3.18 -4.57
CA ARG A 27 24.98 4.39 -3.97
C ARG A 27 24.01 5.14 -3.07
N SER A 28 22.72 4.94 -3.25
CA SER A 28 21.68 5.65 -2.49
C SER A 28 20.49 4.74 -2.23
N GLY A 29 19.85 4.96 -1.09
CA GLY A 29 18.63 4.25 -0.72
C GLY A 29 18.84 2.79 -0.29
N ARG A 30 17.73 2.05 -0.22
CA ARG A 30 17.65 0.67 0.31
C ARG A 30 17.55 -0.39 -0.78
N PHE A 31 16.99 -0.02 -1.93
CA PHE A 31 16.78 -0.89 -3.07
C PHE A 31 17.42 -0.28 -4.31
N CYS A 32 17.82 -1.13 -5.26
CA CYS A 32 18.18 -0.66 -6.59
C CYS A 32 16.93 -0.14 -7.31
N PRO A 33 17.08 0.74 -8.32
CA PRO A 33 15.94 1.37 -9.01
C PRO A 33 14.96 0.33 -9.60
N ALA A 34 15.45 -0.83 -10.03
CA ALA A 34 14.60 -1.91 -10.52
C ALA A 34 13.74 -2.54 -9.41
N CYS A 35 14.35 -2.84 -8.25
CA CYS A 35 13.67 -3.45 -7.11
C CYS A 35 12.70 -2.48 -6.43
N GLU A 36 13.03 -1.20 -6.39
CA GLU A 36 12.14 -0.14 -5.88
C GLU A 36 10.84 -0.09 -6.69
N VAL A 37 10.94 -0.05 -8.03
CA VAL A 37 9.76 -0.05 -8.92
C VAL A 37 8.93 -1.32 -8.72
N ALA A 38 9.56 -2.48 -8.62
CA ALA A 38 8.86 -3.74 -8.37
C ALA A 38 8.12 -3.75 -7.02
N TYR A 39 8.78 -3.25 -5.97
CA TYR A 39 8.20 -3.14 -4.63
C TYR A 39 6.99 -2.20 -4.62
N HIS A 40 7.11 -1.01 -5.21
CA HIS A 40 6.00 -0.05 -5.29
C HIS A 40 4.84 -0.58 -6.11
N ARG A 41 5.09 -1.21 -7.26
CA ARG A 41 4.02 -1.84 -8.07
C ARG A 41 3.24 -2.89 -7.27
N LYS A 42 3.94 -3.76 -6.55
CA LYS A 42 3.30 -4.79 -5.71
C LYS A 42 2.52 -4.17 -4.54
N LYS A 43 3.02 -3.09 -3.95
CA LYS A 43 2.35 -2.38 -2.86
C LYS A 43 1.10 -1.64 -3.36
N GLU A 44 1.19 -1.00 -4.52
CA GLU A 44 0.05 -0.34 -5.16
C GLU A 44 -1.03 -1.35 -5.54
N SER A 45 -0.66 -2.50 -6.13
CA SER A 45 -1.63 -3.53 -6.48
C SER A 45 -2.36 -4.08 -5.25
N GLN A 46 -1.64 -4.32 -4.14
CA GLN A 46 -2.25 -4.72 -2.88
C GLN A 46 -3.16 -3.63 -2.30
N MET A 47 -2.76 -2.37 -2.38
CA MET A 47 -3.59 -1.25 -1.91
C MET A 47 -4.86 -1.13 -2.73
N ARG A 48 -4.77 -1.25 -4.06
CA ARG A 48 -5.94 -1.28 -4.96
C ARG A 48 -6.86 -2.45 -4.63
N GLU A 49 -6.31 -3.64 -4.42
CA GLU A 49 -7.11 -4.82 -4.04
C GLU A 49 -7.84 -4.61 -2.71
N LYS A 50 -7.16 -4.07 -1.69
CA LYS A 50 -7.78 -3.73 -0.40
C LYS A 50 -8.84 -2.64 -0.51
N MET A 51 -8.72 -1.72 -1.48
CA MET A 51 -9.70 -0.66 -1.71
C MET A 51 -10.88 -1.07 -2.60
N LYS A 52 -10.86 -2.25 -3.25
CA LYS A 52 -11.98 -2.76 -4.07
C LYS A 52 -13.28 -3.02 -3.27
N GLY A 53 -13.30 -2.84 -1.95
CA GLY A 53 -14.50 -2.98 -1.12
C GLY A 53 -15.12 -1.68 -0.61
N PHE A 54 -14.48 -0.52 -0.82
CA PHE A 54 -15.02 0.76 -0.33
C PHE A 54 -15.89 1.40 -1.42
N GLY A 55 -17.22 1.28 -1.31
CA GLY A 55 -18.18 1.88 -2.25
C GLY A 55 -18.65 0.97 -3.40
N LEU A 56 -18.27 -0.32 -3.40
CA LEU A 56 -18.79 -1.35 -4.31
C LEU A 56 -19.79 -2.28 -3.59
N GLU A 57 -20.53 -1.75 -2.61
CA GLU A 57 -21.61 -2.49 -1.97
C GLU A 57 -22.78 -2.64 -2.95
N THR A 58 -23.27 -3.86 -3.11
CA THR A 58 -24.49 -4.12 -3.87
C THR A 58 -25.68 -3.40 -3.24
N GLU A 59 -26.73 -3.14 -4.02
CA GLU A 59 -27.95 -2.52 -3.46
C GLU A 59 -28.50 -3.30 -2.27
N GLU A 60 -28.36 -4.64 -2.26
CA GLU A 60 -28.76 -5.51 -1.16
C GLU A 60 -27.90 -5.30 0.10
N GLU A 61 -26.57 -5.25 -0.03
CA GLU A 61 -25.66 -5.00 1.10
C GLU A 61 -25.88 -3.62 1.72
N ARG A 62 -26.13 -2.60 0.88
CA ARG A 62 -26.45 -1.24 1.31
C ARG A 62 -27.79 -1.18 2.05
N ARG A 63 -28.84 -1.84 1.53
CA ARG A 63 -30.15 -1.95 2.21
C ARG A 63 -30.02 -2.67 3.54
N ASN A 64 -29.24 -3.75 3.61
CA ASN A 64 -29.09 -4.54 4.84
C ASN A 64 -28.32 -3.78 5.93
N ARG A 65 -27.35 -2.92 5.56
CA ARG A 65 -26.68 -2.01 6.51
C ARG A 65 -27.64 -0.94 7.06
N ASN A 66 -28.47 -0.37 6.19
CA ASN A 66 -29.45 0.67 6.58
C ASN A 66 -30.58 0.08 7.44
N ASN A 67 -31.03 -1.14 7.14
CA ASN A 67 -32.11 -1.81 7.89
C ASN A 67 -31.69 -2.29 9.28
N LYS A 68 -30.38 -2.37 9.59
CA LYS A 68 -29.89 -2.70 10.94
C LYS A 68 -30.13 -1.58 11.97
N GLY A 69 -30.47 -0.36 11.53
CA GLY A 69 -30.74 0.77 12.43
C GLY A 69 -32.22 1.03 12.75
N GLU A 70 -33.15 0.45 11.99
CA GLU A 70 -34.53 0.96 11.91
C GLU A 70 -35.54 0.28 12.85
N LYS A 71 -35.21 -0.86 13.48
CA LYS A 71 -36.18 -1.60 14.32
C LYS A 71 -35.80 -1.60 15.79
N ARG A 72 -35.75 -0.42 16.41
CA ARG A 72 -35.51 -0.28 17.87
C ARG A 72 -36.74 -0.66 18.71
N PHE A 73 -37.93 -0.66 18.14
CA PHE A 73 -39.16 -1.08 18.81
C PHE A 73 -40.04 -1.87 17.84
N LEU A 74 -40.44 -3.08 18.22
CA LEU A 74 -41.57 -3.77 17.61
C LEU A 74 -42.83 -3.26 18.32
N ARG A 75 -43.86 -2.91 17.56
CA ARG A 75 -45.16 -2.58 18.13
C ARG A 75 -45.87 -3.89 18.41
N ASP A 76 -45.94 -4.30 19.67
CA ASP A 76 -46.81 -5.39 20.10
C ASP A 76 -48.27 -4.94 19.92
N GLU A 77 -49.08 -5.81 19.31
CA GLU A 77 -50.55 -5.72 19.27
C GLU A 77 -51.16 -6.05 20.64
#